data_AF-A0A978T7F7-F1
#
_entry.id   AF-A0A978T7F7-F1
#
_cell.length_a   1.000
_cell.length_b   1.000
_cell.length_c   1.000
_cell.angle_alpha   90.00
_cell.angle_beta   90.00
_cell.angle_gamma   90.00
#
_symmetry.space_group_name_H-M   'P 1'
#
loop_
_entity.id
_entity.type
_entity.pdbx_description
1 polymer ?
#
loop_
_entity_poly.entity_id
_entity_poly.type
_entity_poly.pdbx_seq_one_letter_code
_entity_poly.pdbx_strand_id
1 'polypeptide(L)'
;MSITNLCYLYQLAWEYHPNALLAVNSQFIIQLVNPAFCSLFKLPSCHIRGEEAVNILGDIAPLKTAWEKQTVIENEIREYPKAEIFVREFIYPIPEQDLILCILIDLTEEVRRKKEIAKMQEEVIKQVNQVVHNQMKVAQEIAGLLGETTAETKVNLFKLLQLFEHKENSIEVDN
;
A
#
# COMPACT_ATOMS: atom_id res chain seq x y z
N MET A 1 43.88 7.94 -25.97
CA MET A 1 42.50 8.46 -25.90
C MET A 1 42.55 9.78 -25.17
N SER A 2 42.23 10.89 -25.84
CA SER A 2 42.34 12.23 -25.26
C SER A 2 41.33 12.43 -24.12
N ILE A 3 41.74 13.14 -23.06
CA ILE A 3 40.96 13.49 -21.85
C ILE A 3 39.57 14.07 -22.20
N THR A 4 39.44 14.73 -23.35
CA THR A 4 38.19 15.29 -23.89
C THR A 4 37.08 14.24 -24.08
N ASN A 5 37.42 12.99 -24.39
CA ASN A 5 36.43 11.93 -24.62
C ASN A 5 35.82 11.46 -23.29
N LEU A 6 36.60 11.43 -22.20
CA LEU A 6 36.14 10.92 -20.91
C LEU A 6 35.17 11.89 -20.21
N CYS A 7 35.44 13.20 -20.22
CA CYS A 7 34.50 14.19 -19.66
C CYS A 7 33.15 14.16 -20.37
N TYR A 8 33.14 13.97 -21.69
CA TYR A 8 31.91 13.84 -22.48
C TYR A 8 31.11 12.59 -22.09
N LEU A 9 31.78 11.45 -21.87
CA LEU A 9 31.11 10.23 -21.42
C LEU A 9 30.46 10.39 -20.04
N TYR A 10 31.10 11.08 -19.09
CA TYR A 10 30.48 11.34 -17.79
C TYR A 10 29.28 12.27 -17.88
N GLN A 11 29.32 13.29 -18.75
CA GLN A 11 28.17 14.15 -19.01
C GLN A 11 26.99 13.33 -19.56
N LEU A 12 27.24 12.46 -20.55
CA LEU A 12 26.20 11.57 -21.07
C LEU A 12 25.67 10.62 -19.99
N ALA A 13 26.54 10.03 -19.17
CA ALA A 13 26.12 9.15 -18.08
C ALA A 13 25.22 9.86 -17.08
N TRP A 14 25.49 11.14 -16.77
CA TRP A 14 24.65 11.97 -15.91
C TRP A 14 23.31 12.31 -16.57
N GLU A 15 23.36 12.79 -17.81
CA GLU A 15 22.21 13.30 -18.56
C GLU A 15 21.19 12.20 -18.93
N TYR A 16 21.68 11.00 -19.23
CA TYR A 16 20.84 9.84 -19.58
C TYR A 16 20.64 8.87 -18.40
N HIS A 17 21.06 9.22 -17.18
CA HIS A 17 20.79 8.39 -16.02
C HIS A 17 19.28 8.26 -15.79
N PRO A 18 18.73 7.05 -15.65
CA PRO A 18 17.28 6.85 -15.56
C PRO A 18 16.70 7.33 -14.23
N ASN A 19 17.50 7.30 -13.15
CA ASN A 19 17.07 7.81 -11.85
C ASN A 19 17.36 9.31 -11.74
N ALA A 20 16.59 9.98 -10.89
CA ALA A 20 16.76 11.39 -10.61
C ALA A 20 18.05 11.63 -9.82
N LEU A 21 18.92 12.46 -10.37
CA LEU A 21 20.20 12.85 -9.79
C LEU A 21 20.16 14.32 -9.39
N LEU A 22 20.64 14.61 -8.19
CA LEU A 22 20.75 15.95 -7.62
C LEU A 22 22.10 16.10 -6.94
N ALA A 23 22.77 17.22 -7.18
CA ALA A 23 23.99 17.60 -6.47
C ALA A 23 23.79 18.98 -5.83
N VAL A 24 24.06 19.10 -4.54
CA VAL A 24 23.97 20.35 -3.77
C VAL A 24 25.29 20.61 -3.04
N ASN A 25 25.57 21.86 -2.67
CA ASN A 25 26.74 22.18 -1.82
C ASN A 25 26.40 22.11 -0.31
N SER A 26 27.36 22.44 0.57
CA SER A 26 27.14 22.47 2.03
C SER A 26 26.08 23.48 2.50
N GLN A 27 25.78 24.49 1.69
CA GLN A 27 24.68 25.43 1.93
C GLN A 27 23.34 24.92 1.36
N PHE A 28 23.29 23.68 0.86
CA PHE A 28 22.12 23.05 0.25
C PHE A 28 21.60 23.79 -0.99
N ILE A 29 22.49 24.49 -1.69
CA ILE A 29 22.23 25.16 -2.96
C ILE A 29 22.50 24.18 -4.09
N ILE A 30 21.56 24.07 -5.02
CA ILE A 30 21.61 23.14 -6.13
C ILE A 30 22.72 23.53 -7.10
N GLN A 31 23.67 22.62 -7.30
CA GLN A 31 24.76 22.77 -8.26
C GLN A 31 24.40 22.14 -9.60
N LEU A 32 23.76 20.96 -9.58
CA LEU A 32 23.43 20.21 -10.78
C LEU A 32 22.24 19.29 -10.53
N VAL A 33 21.41 19.12 -11.57
CA VAL A 33 20.37 18.10 -11.65
C VAL A 33 20.42 17.43 -13.02
N ASN A 34 19.86 16.24 -13.14
CA ASN A 34 19.67 15.60 -14.44
C ASN A 34 18.21 15.72 -14.96
N PRO A 35 17.94 15.42 -16.24
CA PRO A 35 16.59 15.45 -16.79
C PRO A 35 15.58 14.54 -16.08
N ALA A 36 16.02 13.40 -15.53
CA ALA A 36 15.15 12.51 -14.76
C ALA A 36 14.66 13.19 -13.46
N PHE A 37 15.50 13.96 -12.79
CA PHE A 37 15.10 14.77 -11.63
C PHE A 37 14.05 15.81 -12.00
N CYS A 38 14.27 16.54 -13.10
CA CYS A 38 13.29 17.52 -13.58
C CYS A 38 11.94 16.86 -13.90
N SER A 39 11.96 15.69 -14.55
CA SER A 39 10.75 14.92 -14.87
C SER A 39 10.04 14.44 -13.61
N LEU A 40 10.78 13.91 -12.64
CA LEU A 40 10.25 13.38 -11.38
C LEU A 40 9.53 14.45 -10.55
N PHE A 41 10.13 15.65 -10.45
CA PHE A 41 9.56 16.78 -9.72
C PHE A 41 8.70 17.71 -10.59
N LYS A 42 8.48 17.38 -11.87
CA LYS A 42 7.70 18.16 -12.84
C LYS A 42 8.17 19.62 -12.99
N LEU A 43 9.49 19.81 -13.05
CA LEU A 43 10.13 21.14 -13.07
C LEU A 43 10.61 21.54 -14.48
N PRO A 44 10.57 22.84 -14.81
CA PRO A 44 11.25 23.37 -15.98
C PRO A 44 12.77 23.41 -15.76
N SER A 45 13.54 22.82 -16.67
CA SER A 45 14.99 22.58 -16.52
C SER A 45 15.88 23.82 -16.41
N CYS A 46 15.41 25.01 -16.81
CA CYS A 46 16.26 26.19 -16.99
C CYS A 46 16.58 27.02 -15.72
N HIS A 47 15.92 26.80 -14.58
CA HIS A 47 16.07 27.68 -13.40
C HIS A 47 16.54 26.97 -12.12
N ILE A 48 16.73 25.66 -12.15
CA ILE A 48 16.96 24.88 -10.92
C ILE A 48 18.36 25.11 -10.31
N ARG A 49 19.37 25.42 -11.13
CA ARG A 49 20.74 25.63 -10.64
C ARG A 49 20.82 26.95 -9.88
N GLY A 50 21.38 26.91 -8.68
CA GLY A 50 21.51 28.07 -7.79
C GLY A 50 20.31 28.29 -6.87
N GLU A 51 19.22 27.53 -7.04
CA GLU A 51 18.11 27.54 -6.08
C GLU A 51 18.45 26.74 -4.82
N GLU A 52 17.78 27.06 -3.71
CA GLU A 52 17.85 26.27 -2.49
C GLU A 52 17.07 24.96 -2.66
N ALA A 53 17.70 23.83 -2.31
CA ALA A 53 17.09 22.51 -2.43
C ALA A 53 15.78 22.38 -1.64
N VAL A 54 15.62 23.16 -0.55
CA VAL A 54 14.41 23.20 0.28
C VAL A 54 13.17 23.63 -0.50
N ASN A 55 13.31 24.45 -1.54
CA ASN A 55 12.17 24.92 -2.33
C ASN A 55 11.53 23.78 -3.13
N ILE A 56 12.35 22.83 -3.58
CA ILE A 56 11.93 21.69 -4.39
C ILE A 56 11.60 20.49 -3.49
N LEU A 57 12.55 20.12 -2.62
CA LEU A 57 12.45 18.93 -1.77
C LEU A 57 11.51 19.15 -0.57
N GLY A 58 11.30 20.39 -0.13
CA GLY A 58 10.54 20.73 1.05
C GLY A 58 11.29 20.42 2.35
N ASP A 59 11.49 19.14 2.65
CA ASP A 59 12.28 18.69 3.80
C ASP A 59 13.71 18.30 3.39
N ILE A 60 14.69 19.01 3.95
CA ILE A 60 16.13 18.76 3.73
C ILE A 60 16.83 18.18 4.96
N ALA A 61 16.09 17.73 5.98
CA ALA A 61 16.67 17.07 7.15
C ALA A 61 17.62 15.91 6.81
N PRO A 62 17.38 15.08 5.77
CA PRO A 62 18.31 14.02 5.37
C PRO A 62 19.63 14.56 4.85
N LEU A 63 19.59 15.61 4.02
CA LEU A 63 20.79 16.26 3.49
C LEU A 63 21.62 16.87 4.63
N LYS A 64 20.95 17.55 5.56
CA LYS A 64 21.58 18.10 6.76
C LYS A 64 22.25 17.03 7.60
N THR A 65 21.51 15.95 7.88
CA THR A 65 22.01 14.84 8.69
C THR A 65 23.21 14.16 8.04
N ALA A 66 23.14 13.91 6.73
CA ALA A 66 24.23 13.31 5.97
C ALA A 66 25.49 14.19 6.00
N TRP A 67 25.32 15.51 5.82
CA TRP A 67 26.43 16.47 5.86
C TRP A 67 27.02 16.64 7.26
N GLU A 68 26.21 16.85 8.28
CA GLU A 68 26.70 17.08 9.65
C GLU A 68 27.42 15.86 10.21
N LYS A 69 26.90 14.66 9.95
CA LYS A 69 27.47 13.41 10.45
C LYS A 69 28.53 12.82 9.52
N GLN A 70 28.65 13.34 8.30
CA GLN A 70 29.49 12.78 7.25
C GLN A 70 29.18 11.29 7.02
N THR A 71 27.88 10.95 7.04
CA THR A 71 27.39 9.59 6.87
C THR A 71 26.59 9.46 5.59
N VAL A 72 26.84 8.38 4.88
CA VAL A 72 26.01 7.98 3.75
C VAL A 72 24.64 7.52 4.26
N ILE A 73 23.58 8.00 3.62
CA ILE A 73 22.23 7.48 3.80
C ILE A 73 21.91 6.63 2.59
N GLU A 74 21.63 5.35 2.79
CA GLU A 74 21.27 4.44 1.71
C GLU A 74 19.91 3.83 1.96
N ASN A 75 19.15 3.64 0.88
CA ASN A 75 17.98 2.78 0.87
C ASN A 75 16.79 3.28 1.73
N GLU A 76 16.75 4.57 2.07
CA GLU A 76 15.60 5.16 2.76
C GLU A 76 14.45 5.46 1.80
N ILE A 77 13.23 5.13 2.21
CA ILE A 77 12.03 5.43 1.43
C ILE A 77 11.40 6.70 1.99
N ARG A 78 11.17 7.68 1.12
CA ARG A 78 10.58 8.98 1.46
C ARG A 78 9.42 9.31 0.54
N GLU A 79 8.40 9.95 1.11
CA GLU A 79 7.33 10.58 0.35
C GLU A 79 7.64 12.07 0.18
N TYR A 80 7.40 12.58 -1.03
CA TYR A 80 7.42 14.01 -1.33
C TYR A 80 5.98 14.47 -1.63
N PRO A 81 5.24 14.94 -0.61
CA PRO A 81 3.80 15.16 -0.75
C PRO A 81 3.43 16.20 -1.81
N LYS A 82 4.24 17.26 -1.96
CA LYS A 82 4.00 18.31 -2.98
C LYS A 82 4.05 17.78 -4.41
N ALA A 83 4.89 16.78 -4.67
CA ALA A 83 5.05 16.16 -5.98
C ALA A 83 4.20 14.88 -6.14
N GLU A 84 3.60 14.38 -5.05
CA GLU A 84 2.84 13.13 -4.97
C GLU A 84 3.66 11.89 -5.42
N ILE A 85 4.94 11.87 -5.04
CA ILE A 85 5.87 10.79 -5.39
C ILE A 85 6.41 10.10 -4.14
N PHE A 86 6.71 8.81 -4.30
CA PHE A 86 7.46 8.01 -3.34
C PHE A 86 8.81 7.69 -3.97
N VAL A 87 9.90 7.92 -3.23
CA VAL A 87 11.24 7.67 -3.74
C VAL A 87 12.07 6.87 -2.75
N ARG A 88 13.04 6.13 -3.28
CA ARG A 88 14.16 5.60 -2.51
C ARG A 88 15.36 6.53 -2.68
N GLU A 89 15.93 6.96 -1.57
CA GLU A 89 17.00 7.95 -1.52
C GLU A 89 18.35 7.30 -1.21
N PHE A 90 19.37 7.80 -1.89
CA PHE A 90 20.76 7.57 -1.56
C PHE A 90 21.46 8.92 -1.51
N ILE A 91 22.07 9.26 -0.38
CA ILE A 91 22.69 10.56 -0.12
C ILE A 91 24.14 10.32 0.28
N TYR A 92 25.04 10.87 -0.52
CA TYR A 92 26.49 10.74 -0.37
C TYR A 92 27.10 12.12 -0.13
N PRO A 93 27.53 12.45 1.10
CA PRO A 93 28.34 13.64 1.36
C PRO A 93 29.75 13.43 0.80
N ILE A 94 30.27 14.43 0.08
CA ILE A 94 31.61 14.47 -0.53
C ILE A 94 32.28 15.77 -0.04
N PRO A 95 32.79 15.78 1.21
CA PRO A 95 33.29 17.00 1.85
C PRO A 95 34.48 17.61 1.11
N GLU A 96 35.31 16.81 0.44
CA GLU A 96 36.48 17.27 -0.31
C GLU A 96 36.12 18.17 -1.50
N GLN A 97 34.87 18.09 -1.97
CA GLN A 97 34.36 18.86 -3.11
C GLN A 97 33.24 19.83 -2.73
N ASP A 98 32.97 20.02 -1.43
CA ASP A 98 31.82 20.80 -0.94
C ASP A 98 30.51 20.38 -1.64
N LEU A 99 30.28 19.07 -1.73
CA LEU A 99 29.19 18.50 -2.51
C LEU A 99 28.45 17.40 -1.74
N ILE A 100 27.15 17.31 -1.96
CA ILE A 100 26.30 16.20 -1.53
C ILE A 100 25.60 15.68 -2.79
N LEU A 101 25.86 14.42 -3.13
CA LEU A 101 25.22 13.74 -4.25
C LEU A 101 24.00 12.97 -3.76
N CYS A 102 22.88 13.15 -4.43
CA CYS A 102 21.61 12.50 -4.12
C CYS A 102 21.11 11.74 -5.34
N ILE A 103 20.72 10.50 -5.13
CA ILE A 103 20.10 9.64 -6.13
C ILE A 103 18.69 9.30 -5.61
N LEU A 104 17.68 9.60 -6.41
CA LEU A 104 16.28 9.38 -6.09
C LEU A 104 15.71 8.40 -7.11
N ILE A 105 15.31 7.22 -6.63
CA ILE A 105 14.68 6.19 -7.43
C ILE A 105 13.18 6.27 -7.21
N ASP A 106 12.41 6.52 -8.26
CA ASP A 106 10.95 6.56 -8.18
C ASP A 106 10.38 5.17 -7.82
N LEU A 107 9.52 5.14 -6.80
CA LEU A 107 8.79 3.97 -6.31
C LEU A 107 7.26 4.19 -6.37
N THR A 108 6.81 5.27 -7.01
CA THR A 108 5.43 5.75 -6.94
C THR A 108 4.46 4.71 -7.50
N GLU A 109 4.77 4.12 -8.65
CA GLU A 109 3.92 3.13 -9.31
C GLU A 109 3.86 1.81 -8.51
N GLU A 110 4.98 1.36 -7.93
CA GLU A 110 5.02 0.19 -7.06
C GLU A 110 4.18 0.38 -5.80
N VAL A 111 4.27 1.56 -5.18
CA VAL A 111 3.48 1.91 -4.00
C VAL A 111 1.99 1.98 -4.35
N ARG A 112 1.63 2.61 -5.48
CA ARG A 112 0.23 2.67 -5.96
C ARG A 112 -0.34 1.29 -6.21
N ARG A 113 0.38 0.45 -6.97
CA ARG A 113 -0.05 -0.92 -7.28
C ARG A 113 -0.23 -1.77 -6.03
N LYS A 114 0.67 -1.64 -5.04
CA LYS A 114 0.51 -2.32 -3.75
C LYS A 114 -0.75 -1.88 -3.01
N LYS A 115 -1.05 -0.57 -3.01
CA LYS A 115 -2.28 -0.04 -2.39
C LYS A 115 -3.53 -0.55 -3.09
N GLU A 116 -3.54 -0.61 -4.42
CA GLU A 116 -4.66 -1.16 -5.20
C GLU A 116 -4.92 -2.64 -4.88
N ILE A 117 -3.87 -3.45 -4.86
CA ILE A 117 -3.97 -4.87 -4.51
C ILE A 117 -4.53 -5.04 -3.09
N ALA A 118 -4.03 -4.26 -2.13
CA ALA A 118 -4.50 -4.31 -0.75
C ALA A 118 -6.00 -3.95 -0.65
N LYS A 119 -6.46 -2.96 -1.42
CA LYS A 119 -7.87 -2.59 -1.48
C LYS A 119 -8.73 -3.70 -2.06
N MET A 120 -8.31 -4.34 -3.15
CA MET A 120 -9.02 -5.48 -3.73
C MET A 120 -9.11 -6.65 -2.73
N GLN A 121 -8.05 -6.92 -1.98
CA GLN A 121 -8.07 -7.95 -0.94
C GLN A 121 -9.10 -7.64 0.16
N GLU A 122 -9.20 -6.39 0.59
CA GLU A 122 -10.21 -5.97 1.58
C GLU A 122 -11.64 -6.17 1.05
N GLU A 123 -11.89 -5.81 -0.21
CA GLU A 123 -13.19 -6.01 -0.86
C GLU A 123 -13.57 -7.50 -0.95
N VAL A 124 -12.61 -8.36 -1.32
CA VAL A 124 -12.80 -9.82 -1.37
C VAL A 124 -13.15 -10.36 0.03
N ILE A 125 -12.44 -9.93 1.08
CA ILE A 125 -12.73 -10.36 2.46
C ILE A 125 -14.16 -9.95 2.86
N LYS A 126 -14.59 -8.73 2.53
CA LYS A 126 -15.96 -8.27 2.78
C LYS A 126 -17.00 -9.13 2.06
N GLN A 127 -16.75 -9.47 0.80
CA GLN A 127 -17.65 -10.34 0.03
C GLN A 127 -17.75 -11.74 0.63
N VAL A 128 -16.63 -12.35 1.02
CA VAL A 128 -16.61 -13.66 1.68
C VAL A 128 -17.42 -13.63 2.96
N ASN A 129 -17.23 -12.61 3.81
CA ASN A 129 -18.00 -12.45 5.05
C ASN A 129 -19.50 -12.31 4.78
N GLN A 130 -19.90 -11.60 3.73
CA GLN A 130 -21.30 -11.48 3.34
C GLN A 130 -21.89 -12.84 2.92
N VAL A 131 -21.15 -13.64 2.16
CA VAL A 131 -21.58 -14.99 1.78
C VAL A 131 -21.76 -15.86 3.01
N VAL A 132 -20.80 -15.85 3.95
CA VAL A 132 -20.90 -16.61 5.20
C VAL A 132 -22.12 -16.16 6.01
N HIS A 133 -22.36 -14.86 6.13
CA HIS A 133 -23.53 -14.32 6.82
C HIS A 133 -24.84 -14.82 6.18
N ASN A 134 -24.94 -14.79 4.84
CA ASN A 134 -26.11 -15.27 4.13
C ASN A 134 -26.32 -16.78 4.36
N GLN A 135 -25.25 -17.59 4.35
CA GLN A 135 -25.34 -19.03 4.64
C GLN A 135 -25.79 -19.29 6.08
N MET A 136 -25.34 -18.48 7.05
CA MET A 136 -25.79 -18.57 8.44
C MET A 136 -27.29 -18.27 8.57
N LYS A 137 -27.78 -17.24 7.86
CA LYS A 137 -29.21 -16.91 7.83
C LYS A 137 -30.04 -18.06 7.23
N VAL A 138 -29.61 -18.63 6.11
CA VAL A 138 -30.27 -19.80 5.50
C VAL A 138 -30.30 -20.98 6.47
N ALA A 139 -29.19 -21.26 7.18
CA ALA A 139 -29.15 -22.32 8.17
C ALA A 139 -30.13 -22.08 9.33
N GLN A 140 -30.27 -20.84 9.79
CA GLN A 140 -31.26 -20.46 10.82
C GLN A 140 -32.70 -20.64 10.33
N GLU A 141 -33.00 -20.27 9.09
CA GLU A 141 -34.33 -20.48 8.47
C GLU A 141 -34.65 -21.98 8.37
N ILE A 142 -33.69 -22.81 7.92
CA ILE A 142 -33.84 -24.27 7.87
C ILE A 142 -34.06 -24.83 9.28
N ALA A 143 -33.28 -24.40 10.27
CA ALA A 143 -33.44 -24.85 11.66
C ALA A 143 -34.81 -24.46 12.23
N GLY A 144 -35.31 -23.26 11.90
CA GLY A 144 -36.67 -22.83 12.24
C GLY A 144 -37.74 -23.74 11.65
N LEU A 145 -37.67 -24.01 10.34
CA LEU A 145 -38.60 -24.91 9.64
C LEU A 145 -38.54 -26.35 10.18
N LEU A 146 -37.34 -26.86 10.48
CA LEU A 146 -37.17 -28.17 11.12
C LEU A 146 -37.78 -28.21 12.53
N GLY A 147 -37.63 -27.12 13.30
CA GLY A 147 -38.25 -26.98 14.62
C GLY A 147 -39.77 -26.98 14.55
N GLU A 148 -40.36 -26.23 13.62
CA GLU A 148 -41.80 -26.16 13.39
C GLU A 148 -42.38 -27.52 12.99
N THR A 149 -41.79 -28.18 11.98
CA THR A 149 -42.24 -29.51 11.51
C THR A 149 -42.09 -30.59 12.57
N THR A 150 -41.03 -30.54 13.39
CA THR A 150 -40.84 -31.48 14.52
C THR A 150 -41.91 -31.26 15.59
N ALA A 151 -42.24 -30.00 15.91
CA ALA A 151 -43.30 -29.67 16.86
C ALA A 151 -44.68 -30.14 16.38
N GLU A 152 -44.99 -29.90 15.10
CA GLU A 152 -46.23 -30.39 14.47
C GLU A 152 -46.32 -31.92 14.50
N THR A 153 -45.22 -32.60 14.14
CA THR A 153 -45.13 -34.07 14.20
C THR A 153 -45.38 -34.60 15.62
N LYS A 154 -44.78 -33.97 16.64
CA LYS A 154 -45.00 -34.34 18.04
C LYS A 154 -46.47 -34.21 18.45
N VAL A 155 -47.13 -33.10 18.08
CA VAL A 155 -48.56 -32.87 18.39
C VAL A 155 -49.43 -33.93 17.72
N ASN A 156 -49.17 -34.24 16.45
CA ASN A 156 -49.95 -35.24 15.72
C ASN A 156 -49.76 -36.66 16.27
N LEU A 157 -48.52 -37.03 16.62
CA LEU A 157 -48.25 -38.30 17.31
C LEU A 157 -48.94 -38.38 18.68
N PHE A 158 -48.92 -37.31 19.46
CA PHE A 158 -49.59 -37.26 20.76
C PHE A 158 -51.11 -37.44 20.63
N LYS A 159 -51.73 -36.78 19.65
CA LYS A 159 -53.15 -36.98 19.32
C LYS A 159 -53.45 -38.44 18.94
N LEU A 160 -52.59 -39.08 18.14
CA LEU A 160 -52.74 -40.49 17.78
C LEU A 160 -52.66 -41.38 19.03
N LEU A 161 -51.66 -41.18 19.90
CA LEU A 161 -51.53 -41.94 21.16
C LEU A 161 -52.78 -41.84 22.04
N GLN A 162 -53.33 -40.63 22.21
CA GLN A 162 -54.56 -40.41 22.99
C GLN A 162 -55.78 -41.17 22.41
N LEU A 163 -55.88 -41.29 21.08
CA LEU A 163 -56.94 -42.07 20.44
C LEU A 163 -56.81 -43.57 20.71
N PHE A 164 -55.58 -44.09 20.84
CA PHE A 164 -55.34 -45.50 21.19
C PHE A 164 -55.57 -45.77 22.69
N GLU A 165 -55.12 -44.89 23.59
CA GLU A 165 -55.39 -45.00 25.04
C GLU A 165 -56.90 -44.96 25.34
N HIS A 166 -57.66 -44.12 24.63
CA HIS A 166 -59.12 -44.09 24.80
C HIS A 166 -59.83 -45.33 24.22
N LYS A 167 -59.25 -46.01 23.23
CA LYS A 167 -59.83 -47.25 22.69
C LYS A 167 -59.65 -48.45 23.62
N GLU A 168 -58.52 -48.56 24.33
CA GLU A 168 -58.31 -49.63 25.32
C GLU A 168 -59.31 -49.55 26.47
N ASN A 169 -59.64 -48.35 26.96
CA ASN A 169 -60.67 -48.16 28.00
C ASN A 169 -62.11 -48.43 27.56
N SER A 170 -62.38 -48.51 26.25
CA SER A 170 -63.70 -48.85 25.71
C SER A 170 -63.89 -50.33 25.40
N ILE A 171 -62.82 -51.15 25.46
CA ILE A 171 -62.88 -52.59 25.19
C ILE A 171 -63.08 -53.40 26.50
N GLU A 172 -62.87 -52.81 27.67
CA GLU A 172 -63.10 -53.47 28.97
C GLU A 172 -64.55 -53.38 29.52
N VAL A 173 -65.50 -52.79 28.78
CA VAL A 173 -66.89 -52.60 29.28
C VAL A 173 -67.92 -53.59 28.69
N ASP A 174 -67.54 -54.42 27.73
CA ASP A 174 -68.39 -55.51 27.23
C ASP A 174 -67.89 -56.88 27.77
N ASN A 175 -68.24 -57.21 29.01
CA ASN A 175 -68.31 -58.59 29.53
C ASN A 175 -69.29 -58.69 30.70
#